data_AF-A0A419SQJ5-F1
#
_entry.id   AF-A0A419SQJ5-F1
#
_cell.length_a   1.000
_cell.length_b   1.000
_cell.length_c   1.000
_cell.angle_alpha   90.00
_cell.angle_beta   90.00
_cell.angle_gamma   90.00
#
_symmetry.space_group_name_H-M   'P 1'
#
loop_
_entity.id
_entity.type
_entity.pdbx_description
1 polymer ?
#
loop_
_entity_poly.entity_id
_entity_poly.type
_entity_poly.pdbx_seq_one_letter_code
_entity_poly.pdbx_strand_id
1 'polypeptide(L)'
;MKKLLFTFMMSAILLVACGETEESTTDPVDEVANNEVEETTVEEPESNEVDGSWDDLKEMDKIVGKSDKDYSDITKSKPSNVRNDNTGNWRKSTIADSVDIEEYALSYHDLHMEEDEIHFIVNFSRNTTTVVNKLSGLLYVDIKEYVDKEEHDAKKLGSGMLLGSYVIYPDGDIQEIEIN
;
A
#
# COMPACT_ATOMS: atom_id res chain seq x y z
N MET A 1 21.68 -30.66 -29.35
CA MET A 1 22.37 -29.61 -28.57
C MET A 1 23.05 -28.65 -29.53
N LYS A 2 22.40 -27.53 -29.87
CA LYS A 2 22.98 -26.50 -30.75
C LYS A 2 23.33 -25.30 -29.85
N LYS A 3 24.63 -25.11 -29.59
CA LYS A 3 25.14 -23.91 -28.91
C LYS A 3 25.35 -22.84 -29.97
N LEU A 4 24.56 -21.78 -29.92
CA LEU A 4 24.72 -20.58 -30.73
C LEU A 4 25.22 -19.48 -29.78
N LEU A 5 26.53 -19.22 -29.80
CA LEU A 5 27.13 -18.05 -29.16
C LEU A 5 27.38 -17.02 -30.26
N PHE A 6 26.77 -15.85 -30.13
CA PHE A 6 27.05 -14.67 -30.93
C PHE A 6 26.86 -13.44 -30.05
N THR A 7 27.53 -12.34 -30.42
CA THR A 7 27.40 -10.93 -29.96
C THR A 7 28.64 -10.49 -29.13
N PHE A 8 29.62 -9.80 -29.76
CA PHE A 8 29.76 -8.32 -29.97
C PHE A 8 30.47 -7.68 -28.75
N MET A 9 31.32 -6.66 -28.79
CA MET A 9 31.85 -5.75 -29.80
C MET A 9 32.96 -4.96 -29.09
N MET A 10 34.13 -4.81 -29.71
CA MET A 10 35.22 -4.05 -29.13
C MET A 10 34.99 -2.56 -29.46
N SER A 11 34.80 -1.73 -28.44
CA SER A 11 34.69 -0.28 -28.57
C SER A 11 35.99 0.37 -28.13
N ALA A 12 36.62 1.10 -29.05
CA ALA A 12 37.72 2.02 -28.77
C ALA A 12 37.58 3.21 -29.72
N ILE A 13 37.28 4.40 -29.18
CA ILE A 13 37.47 5.67 -29.88
C ILE A 13 38.17 6.63 -28.92
N LEU A 14 39.28 7.18 -29.41
CA LEU A 14 40.21 8.09 -28.76
C LEU A 14 39.68 9.53 -28.67
N LEU A 15 40.20 10.23 -27.67
CA LEU A 15 40.11 11.67 -27.40
C LEU A 15 40.63 12.56 -28.56
N VAL A 16 40.03 13.73 -28.71
CA VAL A 16 40.68 14.94 -29.27
C VAL A 16 40.36 16.14 -28.38
N ALA A 17 41.40 16.89 -28.06
CA ALA A 17 41.45 18.08 -27.22
C ALA A 17 41.65 19.37 -28.06
N CYS A 18 41.26 20.52 -27.49
CA CYS A 18 41.68 21.94 -27.69
C CYS A 18 40.43 22.84 -27.52
N GLY A 19 40.38 23.96 -26.79
CA GLY A 19 41.36 24.75 -26.03
C GLY A 19 40.64 25.89 -25.29
N GLU A 20 41.32 26.56 -24.36
CA GLU A 20 40.86 27.69 -23.52
C GLU A 20 40.71 29.02 -24.27
N THR A 21 39.79 29.89 -23.82
CA THR A 21 39.93 31.38 -23.71
C THR A 21 38.79 31.94 -22.83
N GLU A 22 39.10 32.90 -21.95
CA GLU A 22 38.26 33.49 -20.89
C GLU A 22 37.39 34.71 -21.31
N GLU A 23 36.36 34.97 -20.47
CA GLU A 23 35.64 36.22 -20.09
C GLU A 23 34.94 37.16 -21.11
N SER A 24 33.63 37.44 -20.86
CA SER A 24 33.12 38.78 -20.41
C SER A 24 31.61 39.01 -20.70
N THR A 25 30.87 39.25 -19.62
CA THR A 25 29.75 40.23 -19.40
C THR A 25 28.39 40.18 -20.12
N THR A 26 27.35 40.11 -19.25
CA THR A 26 26.08 40.88 -19.15
C THR A 26 24.82 40.45 -19.91
N ASP A 27 23.80 40.14 -19.09
CA ASP A 27 22.37 39.79 -19.30
C ASP A 27 21.52 40.93 -19.94
N PRO A 28 20.16 40.85 -20.03
CA PRO A 28 19.19 39.78 -19.73
C PRO A 28 18.08 39.58 -20.80
N VAL A 29 17.15 38.64 -20.58
CA VAL A 29 15.67 38.72 -20.75
C VAL A 29 15.11 37.29 -20.86
N ASP A 30 14.49 36.77 -19.81
CA ASP A 30 13.05 36.48 -19.78
C ASP A 30 12.61 35.81 -18.45
N GLU A 31 11.45 36.26 -17.98
CA GLU A 31 10.69 35.80 -16.82
C GLU A 31 10.41 34.29 -16.85
N VAL A 32 10.36 33.63 -15.69
CA VAL A 32 9.15 32.93 -15.20
C VAL A 32 9.21 32.84 -13.67
N ALA A 33 8.09 33.19 -13.06
CA ALA A 33 7.79 33.26 -11.63
C ALA A 33 8.23 32.03 -10.81
N ASN A 34 8.82 32.33 -9.66
CA ASN A 34 9.13 31.35 -8.62
C ASN A 34 7.86 31.08 -7.80
N ASN A 35 7.47 29.82 -7.70
CA ASN A 35 6.32 29.35 -6.95
C ASN A 35 6.53 29.58 -5.44
N GLU A 36 5.64 30.37 -4.83
CA GLU A 36 5.36 30.28 -3.39
C GLU A 36 4.55 29.01 -3.16
N VAL A 37 5.13 28.07 -2.42
CA VAL A 37 4.40 26.91 -1.87
C VAL A 37 3.76 27.40 -0.59
N GLU A 38 2.45 27.67 -0.65
CA GLU A 38 1.63 27.85 0.55
C GLU A 38 1.68 26.57 1.37
N GLU A 39 2.18 26.71 2.60
CA GLU A 39 2.17 25.71 3.65
C GLU A 39 0.73 25.56 4.16
N THR A 40 -0.05 24.71 3.49
CA THR A 40 -1.37 24.32 3.99
C THR A 40 -1.18 23.42 5.20
N THR A 41 -1.34 24.03 6.38
CA THR A 41 -1.41 23.36 7.66
C THR A 41 -2.62 22.41 7.64
N VAL A 42 -2.37 21.11 7.64
CA VAL A 42 -3.42 20.09 7.82
C VAL A 42 -3.69 20.03 9.32
N GLU A 43 -4.78 20.66 9.76
CA GLU A 43 -5.30 20.45 11.11
C GLU A 43 -5.77 18.99 11.23
N GLU A 44 -5.09 18.26 12.11
CA GLU A 44 -5.47 16.95 12.61
C GLU A 44 -6.84 17.09 13.31
N PRO A 45 -7.90 16.38 12.87
CA PRO A 45 -9.17 16.47 13.57
C PRO A 45 -9.03 15.78 14.93
N GLU A 46 -9.22 16.57 16.00
CA GLU A 46 -9.32 16.11 17.38
C GLU A 46 -10.24 14.88 17.48
N SER A 47 -9.73 13.85 18.14
CA SER A 47 -10.45 12.63 18.48
C SER A 47 -11.61 12.92 19.42
N ASN A 48 -12.78 13.21 18.85
CA ASN A 48 -14.03 13.09 19.59
C ASN A 48 -14.35 11.61 19.71
N GLU A 49 -14.21 11.05 20.93
CA GLU A 49 -14.72 9.73 21.25
C GLU A 49 -16.22 9.71 20.99
N VAL A 50 -16.62 8.98 19.94
CA VAL A 50 -18.03 8.74 19.62
C VAL A 50 -18.55 7.73 20.64
N ASP A 51 -19.27 8.22 21.65
CA ASP A 51 -20.18 7.49 22.54
C ASP A 51 -21.42 6.95 21.78
N GLY A 52 -21.22 6.51 20.55
CA GLY A 52 -22.25 5.95 19.68
C GLY A 52 -22.06 4.44 19.58
N SER A 53 -23.14 3.69 19.71
CA SER A 53 -23.12 2.30 19.28
C SER A 53 -22.81 2.27 17.79
N TRP A 54 -21.85 1.44 17.38
CA TRP A 54 -21.55 1.23 15.95
C TRP A 54 -22.77 0.80 15.15
N ASP A 55 -23.77 0.21 15.81
CA ASP A 55 -25.02 -0.21 15.20
C ASP A 55 -25.79 0.92 14.50
N ASP A 56 -25.69 2.15 15.00
CA ASP A 56 -26.37 3.31 14.38
C ASP A 56 -25.67 3.78 13.09
N LEU A 57 -24.40 3.39 12.89
CA LEU A 57 -23.60 3.73 11.71
C LEU A 57 -23.66 2.67 10.61
N LYS A 58 -24.11 1.46 10.95
CA LYS A 58 -24.16 0.33 10.01
C LYS A 58 -25.29 0.50 9.01
N GLU A 59 -24.96 0.31 7.73
CA GLU A 59 -25.95 0.13 6.67
C GLU A 59 -26.30 -1.36 6.59
N MET A 60 -27.35 -1.76 7.32
CA MET A 60 -27.76 -3.16 7.49
C MET A 60 -27.96 -3.94 6.17
N ASP A 61 -28.38 -3.26 5.10
CA ASP A 61 -28.57 -3.84 3.76
C ASP A 61 -27.25 -4.06 3.00
N LYS A 62 -26.16 -3.43 3.43
CA LYS A 62 -24.80 -3.59 2.88
C LYS A 62 -23.92 -4.54 3.70
N ILE A 63 -24.49 -5.18 4.73
CA ILE A 63 -23.77 -6.21 5.49
C ILE A 63 -23.70 -7.48 4.66
N VAL A 64 -22.48 -7.89 4.31
CA VAL A 64 -22.21 -9.00 3.39
C VAL A 64 -21.64 -10.23 4.08
N GLY A 65 -21.22 -10.13 5.35
CA GLY A 65 -20.64 -11.25 6.07
C GLY A 65 -20.18 -10.92 7.49
N LYS A 66 -19.40 -11.84 8.07
CA LYS A 66 -18.79 -11.72 9.39
C LYS A 66 -17.28 -12.02 9.34
N SER A 67 -16.50 -11.23 10.06
CA SER A 67 -15.07 -11.45 10.31
C SER A 67 -14.87 -12.26 11.59
N ASP A 68 -15.36 -13.50 11.60
CA ASP A 68 -15.39 -14.38 12.78
C ASP A 68 -14.41 -15.57 12.70
N LYS A 69 -13.59 -15.63 11.65
CA LYS A 69 -12.62 -16.72 11.46
C LYS A 69 -11.27 -16.40 12.12
N ASP A 70 -10.60 -17.45 12.58
CA ASP A 70 -9.30 -17.36 13.24
C ASP A 70 -8.15 -17.35 12.22
N TYR A 71 -7.38 -16.26 12.15
CA TYR A 71 -6.27 -16.12 11.21
C TYR A 71 -5.17 -17.16 11.48
N SER A 72 -5.05 -17.66 12.71
CA SER A 72 -4.08 -18.68 13.06
C SER A 72 -4.39 -20.06 12.47
N ASP A 73 -5.62 -20.27 11.96
CA ASP A 73 -6.02 -21.48 11.23
C ASP A 73 -5.37 -21.55 9.84
N ILE A 74 -5.06 -20.40 9.23
CA ILE A 74 -4.46 -20.34 7.88
C ILE A 74 -2.94 -20.22 7.95
N THR A 75 -2.38 -19.46 8.89
CA THR A 75 -0.92 -19.33 9.02
C THR A 75 -0.49 -18.92 10.42
N LYS A 76 0.73 -19.32 10.80
CA LYS A 76 1.39 -18.88 12.04
C LYS A 76 2.53 -17.91 11.78
N SER A 77 2.76 -17.55 10.52
CA SER A 77 3.79 -16.61 10.11
C SER A 77 3.42 -15.22 10.59
N LYS A 78 4.37 -14.53 11.20
CA LYS A 78 4.18 -13.13 11.61
C LYS A 78 4.42 -12.18 10.44
N PRO A 79 3.76 -11.01 10.42
CA PRO A 79 4.09 -9.99 9.44
C PRO A 79 5.54 -9.52 9.57
N SER A 80 6.06 -8.97 8.47
CA SER A 80 7.43 -8.47 8.36
C SER A 80 7.44 -7.07 7.76
N ASN A 81 8.55 -6.35 7.95
CA ASN A 81 8.71 -5.02 7.37
C ASN A 81 8.69 -5.05 5.84
N VAL A 82 8.19 -3.97 5.26
CA VAL A 82 8.21 -3.76 3.81
C VAL A 82 9.49 -3.03 3.42
N ARG A 83 10.20 -3.55 2.40
CA ARG A 83 11.41 -2.90 1.89
C ARG A 83 11.01 -1.61 1.16
N ASN A 84 11.81 -0.56 1.36
CA ASN A 84 11.60 0.78 0.79
C ASN A 84 10.32 1.50 1.26
N ASP A 85 9.71 1.05 2.35
CA ASP A 85 8.71 1.84 3.07
C ASP A 85 9.41 3.00 3.79
N ASN A 86 9.04 4.24 3.43
CA ASN A 86 9.60 5.45 4.03
C ASN A 86 8.82 5.89 5.29
N THR A 87 7.64 5.31 5.54
CA THR A 87 6.81 5.64 6.71
C THR A 87 7.28 4.88 7.96
N GLY A 88 7.80 3.65 7.78
CA GLY A 88 8.18 2.75 8.87
C GLY A 88 6.99 1.95 9.44
N ASN A 89 5.78 2.23 8.99
CA ASN A 89 4.54 1.71 9.55
C ASN A 89 3.93 0.59 8.70
N TRP A 90 4.55 0.22 7.57
CA TRP A 90 4.01 -0.83 6.72
C TRP A 90 4.52 -2.20 7.16
N ARG A 91 3.58 -3.15 7.22
CA ARG A 91 3.86 -4.56 7.46
C ARG A 91 3.24 -5.40 6.36
N LYS A 92 3.87 -6.52 6.03
CA LYS A 92 3.33 -7.48 5.07
C LYS A 92 3.28 -8.89 5.63
N SER A 93 2.23 -9.61 5.26
CA SER A 93 2.12 -11.07 5.38
C SER A 93 1.92 -11.66 3.99
N THR A 94 2.25 -12.93 3.84
CA THR A 94 2.05 -13.67 2.59
C THR A 94 1.39 -15.00 2.91
N ILE A 95 0.37 -15.37 2.13
CA ILE A 95 -0.34 -16.63 2.26
C ILE A 95 -0.54 -17.29 0.89
N ALA A 96 -0.81 -18.59 0.91
CA ALA A 96 -1.12 -19.38 -0.29
C ALA A 96 -2.42 -20.19 -0.13
N ASP A 97 -3.29 -19.76 0.78
CA ASP A 97 -4.59 -20.38 1.02
C ASP A 97 -5.67 -19.67 0.20
N SER A 98 -6.58 -20.43 -0.40
CA SER A 98 -7.68 -19.89 -1.21
C SER A 98 -8.85 -19.44 -0.32
N VAL A 99 -8.63 -18.40 0.50
CA VAL A 99 -9.60 -17.86 1.46
C VAL A 99 -9.84 -16.36 1.26
N ASP A 100 -11.03 -15.90 1.63
CA ASP A 100 -11.43 -14.50 1.68
C ASP A 100 -10.91 -13.87 2.99
N ILE A 101 -10.05 -12.86 2.91
CA ILE A 101 -9.26 -12.38 4.06
C ILE A 101 -10.06 -11.46 4.97
N GLU A 102 -11.06 -10.79 4.42
CA GLU A 102 -12.03 -9.99 5.16
C GLU A 102 -12.74 -10.79 6.26
N GLU A 103 -12.93 -12.11 6.08
CA GLU A 103 -13.53 -12.98 7.09
C GLU A 103 -12.60 -13.28 8.29
N TYR A 104 -11.31 -12.95 8.17
CA TYR A 104 -10.27 -13.18 9.18
C TYR A 104 -9.67 -11.87 9.72
N ALA A 105 -10.11 -10.71 9.23
CA ALA A 105 -9.43 -9.44 9.44
C ALA A 105 -9.39 -8.99 10.91
N LEU A 106 -10.44 -9.24 11.70
CA LEU A 106 -10.43 -8.97 13.15
C LEU A 106 -9.39 -9.83 13.88
N SER A 107 -9.39 -11.13 13.63
CA SER A 107 -8.40 -12.03 14.22
C SER A 107 -6.98 -11.64 13.81
N TYR A 108 -6.79 -11.25 12.55
CA TYR A 108 -5.51 -10.74 12.07
C TYR A 108 -5.06 -9.48 12.80
N HIS A 109 -5.95 -8.49 12.93
CA HIS A 109 -5.70 -7.26 13.67
C HIS A 109 -5.26 -7.56 15.10
N ASP A 110 -6.02 -8.37 15.83
CA ASP A 110 -5.75 -8.66 17.24
C ASP A 110 -4.41 -9.38 17.46
N LEU A 111 -3.98 -10.19 16.49
CA LEU A 111 -2.75 -10.96 16.58
C LEU A 111 -1.50 -10.15 16.20
N HIS A 112 -1.65 -9.13 15.35
CA HIS A 112 -0.52 -8.66 14.55
C HIS A 112 -0.41 -7.16 14.34
N MET A 113 -1.50 -6.39 14.47
CA MET A 113 -1.48 -4.96 14.16
C MET A 113 -1.25 -4.14 15.41
N GLU A 114 -0.28 -3.23 15.34
CA GLU A 114 -0.14 -2.15 16.30
C GLU A 114 -0.89 -0.90 15.79
N GLU A 115 -0.96 0.13 16.64
CA GLU A 115 -1.50 1.44 16.27
C GLU A 115 -0.67 2.07 15.14
N ASP A 116 -1.33 2.81 14.24
CA ASP A 116 -0.75 3.47 13.05
C ASP A 116 -0.11 2.57 11.99
N GLU A 117 -0.14 1.23 12.15
CA GLU A 117 0.36 0.30 11.15
C GLU A 117 -0.64 0.05 10.01
N ILE A 118 -0.11 -0.05 8.78
CA ILE A 118 -0.88 -0.51 7.61
C ILE A 118 -0.34 -1.87 7.22
N HIS A 119 -1.24 -2.85 7.15
CA HIS A 119 -0.89 -4.23 6.85
C HIS A 119 -1.33 -4.64 5.46
N PHE A 120 -0.45 -5.36 4.78
CA PHE A 120 -0.69 -5.90 3.45
C PHE A 120 -0.62 -7.42 3.52
N ILE A 121 -1.72 -8.11 3.20
CA ILE A 121 -1.78 -9.57 3.18
C ILE A 121 -1.83 -9.99 1.72
N VAL A 122 -0.70 -10.46 1.20
CA VAL A 122 -0.58 -10.93 -0.17
C VAL A 122 -1.07 -12.37 -0.25
N ASN A 123 -2.14 -12.61 -0.98
CA ASN A 123 -2.71 -13.94 -1.21
C ASN A 123 -2.40 -14.42 -2.64
N PHE A 124 -1.40 -15.29 -2.75
CA PHE A 124 -0.96 -15.81 -4.05
C PHE A 124 -1.97 -16.77 -4.70
N SER A 125 -2.82 -17.44 -3.90
CA SER A 125 -3.83 -18.37 -4.43
C SER A 125 -5.02 -17.65 -5.04
N ARG A 126 -5.38 -16.49 -4.50
CA ARG A 126 -6.45 -15.64 -5.04
C ARG A 126 -5.96 -14.58 -6.01
N ASN A 127 -4.64 -14.40 -6.15
CA ASN A 127 -4.03 -13.32 -6.92
C ASN A 127 -4.54 -11.94 -6.46
N THR A 128 -4.57 -11.73 -5.15
CA THR A 128 -5.02 -10.48 -4.52
C THR A 128 -4.06 -10.03 -3.43
N THR A 129 -4.11 -8.75 -3.10
CA THR A 129 -3.49 -8.16 -1.92
C THR A 129 -4.55 -7.43 -1.12
N THR A 130 -4.75 -7.86 0.12
CA THR A 130 -5.64 -7.22 1.08
C THR A 130 -4.86 -6.15 1.85
N VAL A 131 -5.36 -4.92 1.87
CA VAL A 131 -4.83 -3.82 2.67
C VAL A 131 -5.74 -3.63 3.87
N VAL A 132 -5.18 -3.71 5.08
CA VAL A 132 -5.91 -3.55 6.35
C VAL A 132 -5.37 -2.33 7.07
N ASN A 133 -6.26 -1.41 7.40
CA ASN A 133 -5.97 -0.21 8.18
C ASN A 133 -6.98 -0.08 9.31
N LYS A 134 -6.53 0.26 10.52
CA LYS A 134 -7.40 0.56 11.66
C LYS A 134 -7.53 2.06 11.82
N LEU A 135 -8.75 2.58 11.75
CA LEU A 135 -9.03 3.99 11.99
C LEU A 135 -10.27 4.12 12.88
N SER A 136 -10.17 4.90 13.96
CA SER A 136 -11.26 5.18 14.89
C SER A 136 -11.95 3.91 15.44
N GLY A 137 -11.20 2.82 15.64
CA GLY A 137 -11.73 1.57 16.17
C GLY A 137 -12.41 0.66 15.15
N LEU A 138 -12.48 1.07 13.88
CA LEU A 138 -12.96 0.26 12.75
C LEU A 138 -11.78 -0.24 11.91
N LEU A 139 -11.94 -1.41 11.28
CA LEU A 139 -11.00 -1.85 10.24
C LEU A 139 -11.55 -1.48 8.87
N TYR A 140 -10.72 -0.81 8.09
CA TYR A 140 -10.93 -0.55 6.67
C TYR A 140 -10.11 -1.57 5.88
N VAL A 141 -10.79 -2.32 5.02
CA VAL A 141 -10.21 -3.43 4.30
C VAL A 141 -10.43 -3.25 2.81
N ASP A 142 -9.35 -3.03 2.07
CA ASP A 142 -9.36 -2.99 0.61
C ASP A 142 -8.81 -4.29 0.04
N ILE A 143 -9.51 -4.88 -0.92
CA ILE A 143 -9.03 -6.01 -1.71
C ILE A 143 -8.59 -5.50 -3.06
N LYS A 144 -7.32 -5.71 -3.40
CA LYS A 144 -6.74 -5.26 -4.67
C LYS A 144 -6.23 -6.44 -5.48
N GLU A 145 -6.16 -6.27 -6.80
CA GLU A 145 -5.43 -7.21 -7.67
C GLU A 145 -3.98 -7.30 -7.22
N TYR A 146 -3.44 -8.52 -7.19
CA TYR A 146 -2.02 -8.71 -6.96
C TYR A 146 -1.21 -8.23 -8.16
N VAL A 147 -0.12 -7.50 -7.88
CA VAL A 147 0.87 -7.08 -8.88
C VAL A 147 2.14 -7.93 -8.72
N ASP A 148 2.68 -8.44 -9.83
CA ASP A 148 3.86 -9.32 -9.79
C ASP A 148 5.01 -8.71 -8.97
N LYS A 149 5.41 -9.44 -7.92
CA LYS A 149 6.52 -9.14 -7.00
C LYS A 149 6.32 -7.90 -6.15
N GLU A 150 5.07 -7.49 -5.93
CA GLU A 150 4.77 -6.31 -5.12
C GLU A 150 5.16 -6.46 -3.65
N GLU A 151 5.14 -7.69 -3.12
CA GLU A 151 5.56 -8.02 -1.76
C GLU A 151 7.03 -7.67 -1.49
N HIS A 152 7.83 -7.39 -2.52
CA HIS A 152 9.24 -7.06 -2.39
C HIS A 152 9.53 -5.55 -2.32
N ASP A 153 8.57 -4.66 -2.56
CA ASP A 153 8.84 -3.22 -2.61
C ASP A 153 7.59 -2.38 -2.29
N ALA A 154 7.70 -1.46 -1.33
CA ALA A 154 6.61 -0.56 -0.94
C ALA A 154 6.09 0.29 -2.11
N LYS A 155 6.91 0.56 -3.13
CA LYS A 155 6.48 1.30 -4.33
C LYS A 155 5.47 0.54 -5.19
N LYS A 156 5.37 -0.78 -5.00
CA LYS A 156 4.46 -1.65 -5.76
C LYS A 156 3.36 -2.23 -4.88
N LEU A 157 3.64 -2.47 -3.60
CA LEU A 157 2.75 -3.16 -2.69
C LEU A 157 1.38 -2.46 -2.60
N GLY A 158 0.32 -3.20 -2.95
CA GLY A 158 -1.05 -2.70 -2.96
C GLY A 158 -1.35 -1.70 -4.07
N SER A 159 -0.58 -1.72 -5.18
CA SER A 159 -0.77 -0.81 -6.32
C SER A 159 -1.74 -1.33 -7.39
N GLY A 160 -2.22 -2.57 -7.26
CA GLY A 160 -3.20 -3.15 -8.18
C GLY A 160 -4.55 -2.46 -8.13
N MET A 161 -5.41 -2.82 -9.10
CA MET A 161 -6.77 -2.31 -9.19
C MET A 161 -7.58 -2.71 -7.95
N LEU A 162 -8.38 -1.78 -7.43
CA LEU A 162 -9.31 -2.06 -6.34
C LEU A 162 -10.43 -2.99 -6.84
N LEU A 163 -10.66 -4.08 -6.11
CA LEU A 163 -11.67 -5.09 -6.41
C LEU A 163 -12.85 -5.06 -5.44
N GLY A 164 -12.61 -4.63 -4.20
CA GLY A 164 -13.62 -4.52 -3.15
C GLY A 164 -13.09 -3.67 -2.00
N SER A 165 -13.99 -3.04 -1.25
CA SER A 165 -13.66 -2.23 -0.08
C SER A 165 -14.71 -2.46 1.00
N TYR A 166 -14.28 -2.62 2.23
CA TYR A 166 -15.12 -3.01 3.35
C TYR A 166 -14.80 -2.22 4.62
N VAL A 167 -15.84 -1.95 5.41
CA VAL A 167 -15.70 -1.61 6.83
C VAL A 167 -16.00 -2.86 7.65
N ILE A 168 -15.13 -3.17 8.60
CA ILE A 168 -15.35 -4.25 9.56
C ILE A 168 -15.49 -3.65 10.95
N TYR A 169 -16.66 -3.93 11.54
CA TYR A 169 -17.04 -3.42 12.85
C TYR A 169 -16.49 -4.31 13.98
N PRO A 170 -16.41 -3.80 15.23
CA PRO A 170 -15.84 -4.57 16.34
C PRO A 170 -16.62 -5.85 16.70
N ASP A 171 -17.88 -5.95 16.30
CA ASP A 171 -18.70 -7.16 16.45
C ASP A 171 -18.59 -8.12 15.25
N GLY A 172 -17.66 -7.84 14.33
CA GLY A 172 -17.33 -8.64 13.17
C GLY A 172 -18.22 -8.42 11.97
N ASP A 173 -19.23 -7.54 12.00
CA ASP A 173 -19.98 -7.23 10.78
C ASP A 173 -19.06 -6.71 9.67
N ILE A 174 -19.18 -7.30 8.48
CA ILE A 174 -18.49 -6.84 7.27
C ILE A 174 -19.50 -6.09 6.43
N GLN A 175 -19.29 -4.79 6.25
CA GLN A 175 -20.10 -3.94 5.38
C GLN A 175 -19.32 -3.61 4.11
N GLU A 176 -19.93 -3.84 2.95
CA GLU A 176 -19.37 -3.43 1.66
C GLU A 176 -19.50 -1.91 1.45
N ILE A 177 -18.43 -1.30 0.93
CA ILE A 177 -18.39 0.11 0.53
C ILE A 177 -18.49 0.17 -0.99
N GLU A 178 -19.48 0.90 -1.51
CA GLU A 178 -19.59 1.13 -2.94
C GLU A 178 -18.41 1.95 -3.46
N ILE A 179 -17.72 1.42 -4.47
CA ILE A 179 -16.62 2.09 -5.14
C ILE A 179 -17.21 2.86 -6.35
N ASN A 180 -17.19 4.18 -6.29
CA ASN A 180 -17.68 5.06 -7.37
C ASN A 180 -16.66 5.27 -8.49
#